data_AF-A0A7J2JHH5-F1
#
_entry.id   AF-A0A7J2JHH5-F1
#
_cell.length_a   1.000
_cell.length_b   1.000
_cell.length_c   1.000
_cell.angle_alpha   90.00
_cell.angle_beta   90.00
_cell.angle_gamma   90.00
#
_symmetry.space_group_name_H-M   'P 1'
#
loop_
_entity.id
_entity.type
_entity.pdbx_description
1 polymer ?
#
loop_
_entity_poly.entity_id
_entity_poly.type
_entity_poly.pdbx_seq_one_letter_code
_entity_poly.pdbx_strand_id
1 'polypeptide(L)'
;PEDYVFSPTGRKDSYNAGSFLRYLVEEEVIKPENLLVFAPLDYPHEKVLAEEDYRVRRFVESYMELIEKGVRVVPRDLVDAVGVEESLRKFLNGWTPRKLYISVDVDIAARTALIGSKFIDVAGILEAQVYEALALILRYASSRDIQVVGLDLMEIEPYRAGGLLEDGSTDRTYEVAANIVRAVFSGEILLEEKLLRALKSLEGGEPKILEELQRRGYLEKIGKKFKPSKSLEILEKFFEIKKKEEV
;
A
#
# COMPACT_ATOMS: atom_id res chain seq x y z
N PRO A 1 6.10 -5.61 32.58
CA PRO A 1 6.77 -5.41 31.28
C PRO A 1 5.95 -4.42 30.44
N GLU A 2 6.44 -3.19 30.38
CA GLU A 2 5.71 -1.93 30.13
C GLU A 2 5.57 -1.58 28.64
N ASP A 3 5.85 -2.52 27.74
CA ASP A 3 6.27 -2.18 26.37
C ASP A 3 5.25 -2.55 25.28
N TYR A 4 4.04 -1.97 25.37
CA TYR A 4 3.21 -1.79 24.18
C TYR A 4 2.85 -0.32 24.05
N VAL A 5 3.90 0.47 23.90
CA VAL A 5 3.89 1.72 23.15
C VAL A 5 4.63 1.39 21.87
N PHE A 6 4.27 1.98 20.73
CA PHE A 6 4.92 1.79 19.41
C PHE A 6 6.46 2.09 19.41
N SER A 7 7.03 2.43 20.57
CA SER A 7 8.44 2.33 20.93
C SER A 7 8.55 1.77 22.37
N PRO A 8 9.40 0.75 22.64
CA PRO A 8 9.71 0.24 23.99
C PRO A 8 10.42 1.25 24.92
N THR A 9 10.45 2.54 24.55
CA THR A 9 10.96 3.65 25.36
C THR A 9 9.95 4.81 25.48
N GLY A 10 8.70 4.57 25.04
CA GLY A 10 7.75 5.59 24.64
C GLY A 10 7.46 6.68 25.68
N ARG A 11 8.01 7.87 25.46
CA ARG A 11 7.57 9.10 26.12
C ARG A 11 6.11 9.36 25.76
N LYS A 12 5.28 9.59 26.77
CA LYS A 12 3.90 10.07 26.61
C LYS A 12 3.92 11.32 25.71
N ASP A 13 3.02 11.38 24.74
CA ASP A 13 2.84 12.54 23.86
C ASP A 13 4.12 12.92 23.09
N SER A 14 4.81 11.90 22.56
CA SER A 14 5.94 12.09 21.65
C SER A 14 5.51 12.08 20.19
N TYR A 15 6.03 13.05 19.43
CA TYR A 15 5.96 13.06 17.96
C TYR A 15 6.90 11.97 17.41
N ASN A 16 6.33 10.91 16.83
CA ASN A 16 7.05 9.78 16.27
C ASN A 16 6.29 9.19 15.06
N ALA A 17 6.87 8.16 14.42
CA ALA A 17 6.30 7.53 13.22
C ALA A 17 4.86 7.01 13.42
N GLY A 18 4.48 6.60 14.63
CA GLY A 18 3.13 6.12 14.94
C GLY A 18 2.15 7.21 15.38
N SER A 19 2.59 8.46 15.56
CA SER A 19 1.75 9.56 16.06
C SER A 19 1.66 10.78 15.14
N PHE A 20 2.51 10.90 14.11
CA PHE A 20 2.63 12.13 13.32
C PHE A 20 1.30 12.59 12.68
N LEU A 21 0.49 11.67 12.14
CA LEU A 21 -0.81 12.03 11.53
C LEU A 21 -1.76 12.66 12.56
N ARG A 22 -1.76 12.16 13.80
CA ARG A 22 -2.54 12.74 14.89
C ARG A 22 -2.11 14.18 15.14
N TYR A 23 -0.81 14.45 15.23
CA TYR A 23 -0.28 15.81 15.42
C TYR A 23 -0.65 16.73 14.26
N LEU A 24 -0.55 16.28 13.01
CA LEU A 24 -0.94 17.10 11.85
C LEU A 24 -2.44 17.46 11.86
N VAL A 25 -3.29 16.58 12.40
CA VAL A 25 -4.71 16.85 12.60
C VAL A 25 -4.96 17.78 13.79
N GLU A 26 -4.33 17.52 14.94
CA GLU A 26 -4.48 18.32 16.16
C GLU A 26 -3.95 19.75 16.01
N GLU A 27 -2.87 19.94 15.24
CA GLU A 27 -2.30 21.26 14.92
C GLU A 27 -2.98 21.94 13.73
N GLU A 28 -4.09 21.38 13.23
CA GLU A 28 -4.87 21.89 12.09
C GLU A 28 -4.06 22.09 10.79
N VAL A 29 -2.90 21.45 10.67
CA VAL A 29 -2.09 21.43 9.44
C VAL A 29 -2.84 20.69 8.33
N ILE A 30 -3.53 19.60 8.70
CA ILE A 30 -4.40 18.82 7.81
C ILE A 30 -5.79 18.75 8.44
N LYS A 31 -6.81 19.16 7.68
CA LYS A 31 -8.19 18.93 8.10
C LYS A 31 -8.51 17.41 8.08
N PRO A 32 -9.13 16.84 9.11
CA PRO A 32 -9.45 15.41 9.16
C PRO A 32 -10.15 14.90 7.90
N GLU A 33 -11.12 15.65 7.38
CA GLU A 33 -11.89 15.30 6.18
C GLU A 33 -11.08 15.33 4.88
N ASN A 34 -9.82 15.77 4.93
CA ASN A 34 -8.87 15.72 3.83
C ASN A 34 -7.85 14.59 3.97
N LEU A 35 -7.87 13.81 5.06
CA LEU A 35 -7.00 12.67 5.27
C LEU A 35 -7.71 11.37 4.89
N LEU A 36 -7.07 10.60 4.01
CA LEU A 36 -7.46 9.24 3.65
C LEU A 36 -6.30 8.29 3.95
N VAL A 37 -6.53 7.30 4.83
CA VAL A 37 -5.59 6.23 5.15
C VAL A 37 -6.07 4.96 4.44
N PHE A 38 -5.21 4.38 3.59
CA PHE A 38 -5.57 3.22 2.78
C PHE A 38 -4.88 1.95 3.29
N ALA A 39 -5.68 0.91 3.51
CA ALA A 39 -5.27 -0.44 3.92
C ALA A 39 -4.28 -0.50 5.11
N PRO A 40 -4.51 0.25 6.22
CA PRO A 40 -3.65 0.12 7.38
C PRO A 40 -3.72 -1.30 7.94
N LEU A 41 -2.56 -1.86 8.29
CA LEU A 41 -2.42 -3.23 8.81
C LEU A 41 -2.90 -3.36 10.27
N ASP A 42 -2.96 -2.24 10.99
CA ASP A 42 -3.29 -2.15 12.41
C ASP A 42 -4.71 -1.66 12.68
N TYR A 43 -5.60 -1.69 11.68
CA TYR A 43 -7.00 -1.31 11.85
C TYR A 43 -7.65 -2.12 13.00
N PRO A 44 -8.28 -1.47 14.00
CA PRO A 44 -8.91 -2.18 15.10
C PRO A 44 -10.06 -3.08 14.64
N HIS A 45 -9.85 -4.39 14.67
CA HIS A 45 -10.89 -5.41 14.42
C HIS A 45 -11.56 -5.84 15.74
N GLU A 46 -12.66 -6.60 15.66
CA GLU A 46 -13.51 -6.96 16.82
C GLU A 46 -12.72 -7.48 18.04
N LYS A 47 -11.67 -8.28 17.81
CA LYS A 47 -10.83 -8.80 18.90
C LYS A 47 -10.03 -7.70 19.61
N VAL A 48 -9.47 -6.75 18.84
CA VAL A 48 -8.72 -5.61 19.38
C VAL A 48 -9.67 -4.65 20.11
N LEU A 49 -10.88 -4.45 19.58
CA LEU A 49 -11.92 -3.64 20.22
C LEU A 49 -12.41 -4.24 21.55
N ALA A 50 -12.39 -5.57 21.68
CA ALA A 50 -12.81 -6.28 22.89
C ALA A 50 -11.71 -6.45 23.94
N GLU A 51 -10.47 -6.01 23.65
CA GLU A 51 -9.33 -6.18 24.55
C GLU A 51 -9.44 -5.24 25.77
N GLU A 52 -9.20 -5.78 26.97
CA GLU A 52 -9.31 -5.04 28.23
C GLU A 52 -8.00 -4.37 28.64
N ASP A 53 -6.85 -4.80 28.08
CA ASP A 53 -5.55 -4.18 28.34
C ASP A 53 -5.61 -2.67 28.04
N TYR A 54 -5.32 -1.86 29.05
CA TYR A 54 -5.43 -0.40 28.99
C TYR A 54 -4.60 0.22 27.86
N ARG A 55 -3.50 -0.43 27.44
CA ARG A 55 -2.64 0.05 26.35
C ARG A 55 -3.34 -0.13 25.01
N VAL A 56 -3.97 -1.28 24.81
CA VAL A 56 -4.73 -1.58 23.60
C VAL A 56 -5.97 -0.69 23.53
N ARG A 57 -6.68 -0.52 24.65
CA ARG A 57 -7.80 0.43 24.73
C ARG A 57 -7.41 1.85 24.35
N ARG A 58 -6.29 2.36 24.86
CA ARG A 58 -5.79 3.70 24.52
C ARG A 58 -5.44 3.84 23.04
N PHE A 59 -4.89 2.79 22.43
CA PHE A 59 -4.64 2.74 20.98
C PHE A 59 -5.97 2.84 20.21
N VAL A 60 -6.94 1.99 20.55
CA VAL A 60 -8.27 1.99 19.94
C VAL A 60 -8.95 3.35 20.07
N GLU A 61 -8.99 3.91 21.28
CA GLU A 61 -9.59 5.23 21.53
C GLU A 61 -8.93 6.31 20.67
N SER A 62 -7.59 6.33 20.59
CA SER A 62 -6.87 7.30 19.76
C SER A 62 -7.15 7.14 18.26
N TYR A 63 -7.30 5.90 17.79
CA TYR A 63 -7.59 5.59 16.38
C TYR A 63 -9.02 6.01 16.03
N MET A 64 -9.99 5.65 16.87
CA MET A 64 -11.40 5.95 16.66
C MET A 64 -11.68 7.46 16.76
N GLU A 65 -11.00 8.19 17.64
CA GLU A 65 -11.10 9.65 17.72
C GLU A 65 -10.75 10.33 16.39
N LEU A 66 -9.75 9.85 15.65
CA LEU A 66 -9.40 10.38 14.32
C LEU A 66 -10.52 10.12 13.30
N ILE A 67 -11.12 8.93 13.33
CA ILE A 67 -12.25 8.59 12.45
C ILE A 67 -13.45 9.48 12.78
N GLU A 68 -13.77 9.65 14.06
CA GLU A 68 -14.86 10.52 14.53
C GLU A 68 -14.67 11.98 14.11
N LYS A 69 -13.42 12.47 14.10
CA LYS A 69 -13.07 13.80 13.59
C LYS A 69 -13.22 13.94 12.08
N GLY A 70 -13.33 12.84 11.33
CA GLY A 70 -13.60 12.84 9.89
C GLY A 70 -12.49 12.23 9.03
N VAL A 71 -11.44 11.66 9.62
CA VAL A 71 -10.42 10.92 8.87
C VAL A 71 -11.08 9.72 8.19
N ARG A 72 -10.86 9.59 6.88
CA ARG A 72 -11.35 8.44 6.10
C ARG A 72 -10.33 7.32 6.19
N VAL A 73 -10.76 6.14 6.61
CA VAL A 73 -9.90 4.95 6.67
C VAL A 73 -10.52 3.87 5.81
N VAL A 74 -9.77 3.35 4.84
CA VAL A 74 -10.13 2.16 4.05
C VAL A 74 -9.48 0.95 4.71
N PRO A 75 -10.20 0.15 5.51
CA PRO A 75 -9.59 -0.94 6.26
C PRO A 75 -9.06 -2.03 5.33
N ARG A 76 -7.97 -2.69 5.73
CA ARG A 76 -7.39 -3.80 4.96
C ARG A 76 -8.42 -4.92 4.70
N ASP A 77 -9.17 -5.32 5.73
CA ASP A 77 -10.20 -6.38 5.60
C ASP A 77 -11.25 -6.04 4.54
N LEU A 78 -11.56 -4.76 4.34
CA LEU A 78 -12.48 -4.33 3.28
C LEU A 78 -11.84 -4.51 1.90
N VAL A 79 -10.55 -4.16 1.76
CA VAL A 79 -9.80 -4.40 0.51
C VAL A 79 -9.77 -5.88 0.17
N ASP A 80 -9.54 -6.74 1.15
CA ASP A 80 -9.53 -8.20 0.95
C ASP A 80 -10.93 -8.75 0.60
N ALA A 81 -11.99 -8.17 1.18
CA ALA A 81 -13.36 -8.63 0.94
C ALA A 81 -13.95 -8.20 -0.41
N VAL A 82 -13.69 -6.97 -0.87
CA VAL A 82 -14.34 -6.41 -2.07
C VAL A 82 -13.38 -5.94 -3.17
N GLY A 83 -12.07 -5.99 -2.91
CA GLY A 83 -11.03 -5.48 -3.82
C GLY A 83 -10.74 -3.99 -3.65
N VAL A 84 -9.64 -3.54 -4.28
CA VAL A 84 -9.14 -2.16 -4.16
C VAL A 84 -10.09 -1.15 -4.80
N GLU A 85 -10.59 -1.42 -6.02
CA GLU A 85 -11.52 -0.50 -6.69
C GLU A 85 -12.80 -0.23 -5.90
N GLU A 86 -13.47 -1.28 -5.42
CA GLU A 86 -14.73 -1.13 -4.69
C GLU A 86 -14.52 -0.44 -3.34
N SER A 87 -13.47 -0.85 -2.62
CA SER A 87 -13.12 -0.26 -1.33
C SER A 87 -12.79 1.23 -1.47
N LEU A 88 -11.94 1.64 -2.42
CA LEU A 88 -11.61 3.06 -2.65
C LEU A 88 -12.82 3.88 -3.11
N ARG A 89 -13.67 3.34 -4.01
CA ARG A 89 -14.83 4.07 -4.53
C ARG A 89 -15.73 4.60 -3.40
N LYS A 90 -15.93 3.81 -2.35
CA LYS A 90 -16.74 4.19 -1.18
C LYS A 90 -16.18 5.43 -0.47
N PHE A 91 -14.86 5.53 -0.32
CA PHE A 91 -14.21 6.58 0.47
C PHE A 91 -13.76 7.79 -0.35
N LEU A 92 -13.56 7.63 -1.66
CA LEU A 92 -13.33 8.74 -2.57
C LEU A 92 -14.63 9.48 -2.90
N ASN A 93 -15.80 8.86 -2.76
CA ASN A 93 -17.06 9.54 -3.02
C ASN A 93 -17.24 10.77 -2.13
N GLY A 94 -17.57 11.92 -2.73
CA GLY A 94 -17.71 13.20 -2.03
C GLY A 94 -16.41 13.86 -1.57
N TRP A 95 -15.24 13.24 -1.77
CA TRP A 95 -13.95 13.86 -1.43
C TRP A 95 -13.60 14.97 -2.43
N THR A 96 -13.28 16.18 -1.95
CA THR A 96 -13.08 17.35 -2.83
C THR A 96 -11.87 18.21 -2.44
N PRO A 97 -10.69 17.61 -2.17
CA PRO A 97 -9.50 18.41 -1.90
C PRO A 97 -9.05 19.09 -3.19
N ARG A 98 -8.32 20.21 -3.07
CA ARG A 98 -7.70 20.89 -4.23
C ARG A 98 -6.31 20.37 -4.56
N LYS A 99 -5.65 19.79 -3.57
CA LYS A 99 -4.27 19.28 -3.64
C LYS A 99 -4.25 17.88 -3.05
N LEU A 100 -3.47 17.01 -3.67
CA LEU A 100 -3.23 15.64 -3.22
C LEU A 100 -1.76 15.49 -2.88
N TYR A 101 -1.49 15.09 -1.63
CA TYR A 101 -0.18 14.62 -1.20
C TYR A 101 -0.29 13.11 -0.98
N ILE A 102 0.67 12.34 -1.51
CA ILE A 102 0.69 10.89 -1.38
C ILE A 102 1.84 10.52 -0.44
N SER A 103 1.55 9.83 0.65
CA SER A 103 2.56 9.29 1.55
C SER A 103 2.44 7.78 1.53
N VAL A 104 3.48 7.09 1.08
CA VAL A 104 3.49 5.62 1.03
C VAL A 104 4.49 5.08 2.03
N ASP A 105 3.97 4.44 3.05
CA ASP A 105 4.73 3.49 3.85
C ASP A 105 4.92 2.22 3.01
N VAL A 106 6.18 1.84 2.74
CA VAL A 106 6.44 0.64 1.91
C VAL A 106 6.04 -0.65 2.63
N ASP A 107 5.85 -0.61 3.96
CA ASP A 107 5.39 -1.76 4.73
C ASP A 107 3.96 -2.21 4.39
N ILE A 108 3.19 -1.38 3.68
CA ILE A 108 1.88 -1.76 3.13
C ILE A 108 1.96 -3.02 2.25
N ALA A 109 3.14 -3.32 1.70
CA ALA A 109 3.42 -4.50 0.88
C ALA A 109 4.44 -5.46 1.51
N ALA A 110 4.65 -5.38 2.83
CA ALA A 110 5.58 -6.21 3.58
C ALA A 110 5.27 -7.71 3.41
N ARG A 111 6.29 -8.53 3.19
CA ARG A 111 6.23 -9.99 3.00
C ARG A 111 5.36 -10.50 1.84
N THR A 112 4.77 -9.61 1.04
CA THR A 112 4.04 -9.95 -0.18
C THR A 112 4.77 -9.49 -1.41
N ALA A 113 5.17 -8.21 -1.45
CA ALA A 113 5.93 -7.64 -2.56
C ALA A 113 7.42 -7.42 -2.22
N LEU A 114 7.73 -7.20 -0.94
CA LEU A 114 9.04 -6.79 -0.46
C LEU A 114 9.29 -7.25 0.97
N ILE A 115 10.56 -7.35 1.39
CA ILE A 115 10.96 -7.65 2.78
C ILE A 115 11.81 -6.53 3.42
N GLY A 116 12.22 -5.54 2.64
CA GLY A 116 13.02 -4.39 3.07
C GLY A 116 12.20 -3.25 3.64
N SER A 117 11.10 -3.54 4.33
CA SER A 117 10.33 -2.59 5.13
C SER A 117 10.68 -2.73 6.61
N LYS A 118 10.60 -1.65 7.39
CA LYS A 118 10.88 -1.68 8.83
C LYS A 118 10.02 -2.70 9.57
N PHE A 119 8.71 -2.68 9.36
CA PHE A 119 7.77 -3.64 9.94
C PHE A 119 7.47 -4.77 8.95
N ILE A 120 7.55 -6.01 9.43
CA ILE A 120 7.31 -7.24 8.65
C ILE A 120 6.50 -8.28 9.44
N ASP A 121 5.86 -7.87 10.53
CA ASP A 121 5.13 -8.80 11.40
C ASP A 121 3.89 -9.39 10.70
N VAL A 122 3.27 -8.59 9.83
CA VAL A 122 2.04 -8.92 9.09
C VAL A 122 2.30 -8.83 7.58
N ALA A 123 1.64 -9.71 6.81
CA ALA A 123 1.70 -9.67 5.36
C ALA A 123 0.83 -8.54 4.79
N GLY A 124 1.43 -7.73 3.92
CA GLY A 124 0.84 -6.60 3.22
C GLY A 124 -0.11 -6.98 2.09
N ILE A 125 -0.53 -5.98 1.30
CA ILE A 125 -1.26 -6.18 0.05
C ILE A 125 -0.28 -6.59 -1.06
N LEU A 126 -0.81 -7.14 -2.14
CA LEU A 126 0.02 -7.53 -3.29
C LEU A 126 0.56 -6.31 -4.01
N GLU A 127 1.70 -6.47 -4.70
CA GLU A 127 2.33 -5.40 -5.49
C GLU A 127 1.35 -4.75 -6.48
N ALA A 128 0.63 -5.56 -7.24
CA ALA A 128 -0.36 -5.06 -8.20
C ALA A 128 -1.50 -4.28 -7.54
N GLN A 129 -1.85 -4.60 -6.28
CA GLN A 129 -2.89 -3.89 -5.52
C GLN A 129 -2.40 -2.52 -5.03
N VAL A 130 -1.11 -2.38 -4.66
CA VAL A 130 -0.50 -1.07 -4.37
C VAL A 130 -0.62 -0.16 -5.59
N TYR A 131 -0.20 -0.67 -6.75
CA TYR A 131 -0.27 0.09 -7.99
C TYR A 131 -1.71 0.37 -8.42
N GLU A 132 -2.65 -0.57 -8.21
CA GLU A 132 -4.07 -0.38 -8.50
C GLU A 132 -4.64 0.77 -7.67
N ALA A 133 -4.29 0.84 -6.38
CA ALA A 133 -4.73 1.91 -5.50
C ALA A 133 -4.22 3.27 -5.98
N LEU A 134 -2.94 3.35 -6.34
CA LEU A 134 -2.34 4.57 -6.92
C LEU A 134 -3.04 4.95 -8.24
N ALA A 135 -3.26 4.00 -9.15
CA ALA A 135 -3.94 4.26 -10.42
C ALA A 135 -5.32 4.88 -10.21
N LEU A 136 -6.10 4.32 -9.28
CA LEU A 136 -7.45 4.78 -9.00
C LEU A 136 -7.47 6.15 -8.30
N ILE A 137 -6.56 6.39 -7.36
CA ILE A 137 -6.40 7.68 -6.67
C ILE A 137 -5.96 8.77 -7.66
N LEU A 138 -4.97 8.49 -8.51
CA LEU A 138 -4.48 9.43 -9.51
C LEU A 138 -5.51 9.72 -10.59
N ARG A 139 -6.25 8.70 -11.04
CA ARG A 139 -7.39 8.87 -11.95
C ARG A 139 -8.46 9.76 -11.32
N TYR A 140 -8.79 9.50 -10.06
CA TYR A 140 -9.76 10.30 -9.33
C TYR A 140 -9.32 11.77 -9.26
N ALA A 141 -8.05 12.00 -8.89
CA ALA A 141 -7.45 13.32 -8.84
C ALA A 141 -7.51 14.03 -10.20
N SER A 142 -7.06 13.37 -11.27
CA SER A 142 -7.11 13.90 -12.64
C SER A 142 -8.53 14.25 -13.09
N SER A 143 -9.52 13.39 -12.81
CA SER A 143 -10.92 13.62 -13.19
C SER A 143 -11.59 14.81 -12.50
N ARG A 144 -10.97 15.35 -11.45
CA ARG A 144 -11.48 16.45 -10.62
C ARG A 144 -10.54 17.66 -10.57
N ASP A 145 -9.51 17.69 -11.41
CA ASP A 145 -8.50 18.74 -11.42
C ASP A 145 -7.81 18.94 -10.05
N ILE A 146 -7.58 17.83 -9.34
CA ILE A 146 -6.85 17.83 -8.06
C ILE A 146 -5.37 17.75 -8.36
N GLN A 147 -4.62 18.76 -7.95
CA GLN A 147 -3.18 18.82 -8.20
C GLN A 147 -2.43 17.86 -7.28
N VAL A 148 -1.66 16.92 -7.84
CA VAL A 148 -0.68 16.14 -7.06
C VAL A 148 0.50 17.07 -6.73
N VAL A 149 0.77 17.27 -5.43
CA VAL A 149 1.76 18.26 -4.95
C VAL A 149 2.97 17.65 -4.27
N GLY A 150 2.96 16.35 -4.00
CA GLY A 150 4.10 15.68 -3.38
C GLY A 150 3.91 14.17 -3.22
N LEU A 151 5.03 13.49 -3.01
CA LEU A 151 5.13 12.07 -2.73
C LEU A 151 6.20 11.85 -1.65
N ASP A 152 5.87 11.10 -0.61
CA ASP A 152 6.84 10.49 0.31
C ASP A 152 6.88 8.98 0.14
N LEU A 153 8.08 8.41 0.25
CA LEU A 153 8.33 6.99 0.43
C LEU A 153 9.08 6.80 1.74
N MET A 154 8.51 6.02 2.66
CA MET A 154 9.04 5.86 4.01
C MET A 154 9.11 4.40 4.45
N GLU A 155 9.73 4.20 5.62
CA GLU A 155 9.97 2.91 6.29
C GLU A 155 10.69 1.85 5.45
N ILE A 156 11.51 2.28 4.50
CA ILE A 156 12.52 1.42 3.86
C ILE A 156 13.62 1.10 4.88
N GLU A 157 13.88 -0.20 5.08
CA GLU A 157 15.00 -0.71 5.88
C GLU A 157 16.18 -1.04 4.95
N PRO A 158 17.19 -0.16 4.81
CA PRO A 158 18.26 -0.31 3.84
C PRO A 158 19.14 -1.56 4.07
N TYR A 159 19.20 -2.11 5.28
CA TYR A 159 19.95 -3.34 5.53
C TYR A 159 19.29 -4.60 4.95
N ARG A 160 18.00 -4.52 4.63
CA ARG A 160 17.22 -5.61 4.01
C ARG A 160 16.87 -5.33 2.56
N ALA A 161 16.60 -4.06 2.24
CA ALA A 161 16.19 -3.64 0.90
C ALA A 161 17.25 -4.01 -0.14
N GLY A 162 16.85 -4.76 -1.17
CA GLY A 162 17.76 -5.25 -2.21
C GLY A 162 18.73 -6.36 -1.76
N GLY A 163 18.52 -6.95 -0.57
CA GLY A 163 19.30 -8.09 -0.09
C GLY A 163 18.98 -9.40 -0.82
N LEU A 164 19.82 -10.41 -0.65
CA LEU A 164 19.58 -11.76 -1.18
C LEU A 164 18.57 -12.51 -0.29
N LEU A 165 17.56 -13.13 -0.91
CA LEU A 165 16.55 -13.96 -0.26
C LEU A 165 17.01 -15.41 -0.16
N GLU A 166 16.33 -16.21 0.69
CA GLU A 166 16.64 -17.64 0.89
C GLU A 166 16.53 -18.47 -0.38
N ASP A 167 15.67 -18.07 -1.32
CA ASP A 167 15.48 -18.73 -2.61
C ASP A 167 16.50 -18.28 -3.68
N GLY A 168 17.47 -17.44 -3.30
CA GLY A 168 18.52 -16.91 -4.18
C GLY A 168 18.08 -15.73 -5.05
N SER A 169 16.82 -15.28 -4.94
CA SER A 169 16.36 -14.05 -5.60
C SER A 169 16.76 -12.81 -4.80
N THR A 170 16.65 -11.62 -5.40
CA THR A 170 16.94 -10.35 -4.74
C THR A 170 15.65 -9.71 -4.24
N ASP A 171 15.66 -9.15 -3.05
CA ASP A 171 14.56 -8.35 -2.52
C ASP A 171 14.22 -7.18 -3.45
N ARG A 172 12.93 -6.92 -3.58
CA ARG A 172 12.40 -6.00 -4.59
C ARG A 172 11.96 -4.66 -4.03
N THR A 173 12.30 -4.33 -2.78
CA THR A 173 11.93 -3.05 -2.14
C THR A 173 12.26 -1.85 -3.03
N TYR A 174 13.50 -1.77 -3.54
CA TYR A 174 13.90 -0.65 -4.40
C TYR A 174 13.17 -0.63 -5.75
N GLU A 175 12.83 -1.80 -6.30
CA GLU A 175 12.05 -1.88 -7.54
C GLU A 175 10.62 -1.40 -7.32
N VAL A 176 9.97 -1.87 -6.25
CA VAL A 176 8.60 -1.48 -5.89
C VAL A 176 8.55 0.01 -5.58
N ALA A 177 9.48 0.52 -4.75
CA ALA A 177 9.61 1.94 -4.45
C ALA A 177 9.79 2.78 -5.73
N ALA A 178 10.70 2.39 -6.62
CA ALA A 178 10.92 3.11 -7.86
C ALA A 178 9.69 3.06 -8.80
N ASN A 179 8.96 1.95 -8.84
CA ASN A 179 7.72 1.85 -9.59
C ASN A 179 6.59 2.71 -8.99
N ILE A 180 6.52 2.89 -7.67
CA ILE A 180 5.60 3.85 -7.06
C ILE A 180 5.91 5.28 -7.56
N VAL A 181 7.18 5.68 -7.56
CA VAL A 181 7.59 7.00 -8.09
C VAL A 181 7.19 7.16 -9.56
N ARG A 182 7.49 6.16 -10.41
CA ARG A 182 7.14 6.19 -11.83
C ARG A 182 5.63 6.19 -12.07
N ALA A 183 4.87 5.43 -11.31
CA ALA A 183 3.42 5.39 -11.42
C ALA A 183 2.82 6.78 -11.12
N VAL A 184 3.33 7.45 -10.08
CA VAL A 184 2.83 8.79 -9.68
C VAL A 184 3.23 9.89 -10.67
N PHE A 185 4.48 9.92 -11.14
CA PHE A 185 4.99 11.07 -11.90
C PHE A 185 5.09 10.85 -13.41
N SER A 186 5.12 9.60 -13.87
CA SER A 186 5.30 9.28 -15.29
C SER A 186 4.16 8.41 -15.84
N GLY A 187 3.30 7.86 -14.98
CA GLY A 187 2.26 6.92 -15.39
C GLY A 187 2.84 5.61 -15.92
N GLU A 188 3.99 5.17 -15.41
CA GLU A 188 4.71 4.00 -15.90
C GLU A 188 4.94 2.96 -14.79
N ILE A 189 4.95 1.68 -15.17
CA ILE A 189 5.41 0.57 -14.34
C ILE A 189 6.44 -0.21 -15.14
N LEU A 190 7.62 -0.44 -14.55
CA LEU A 190 8.65 -1.25 -15.18
C LEU A 190 8.63 -2.68 -14.62
N LEU A 191 8.67 -3.65 -15.53
CA LEU A 191 8.80 -5.07 -15.21
C LEU A 191 10.02 -5.66 -15.91
N GLU A 192 10.61 -6.70 -15.32
CA GLU A 192 11.60 -7.51 -16.00
C GLU A 192 11.05 -8.08 -17.31
N GLU A 193 11.89 -8.17 -18.33
CA GLU A 193 11.46 -8.57 -19.67
C GLU A 193 10.77 -9.94 -19.68
N LYS A 194 11.29 -10.92 -18.92
CA LYS A 194 10.71 -12.26 -18.81
C LYS A 194 9.27 -12.22 -18.28
N LEU A 195 8.99 -11.34 -17.32
CA LEU A 195 7.68 -11.17 -16.71
C LEU A 195 6.72 -10.50 -17.68
N LEU A 196 7.17 -9.44 -18.35
CA LEU A 196 6.37 -8.73 -19.34
C LEU A 196 5.99 -9.65 -20.52
N ARG A 197 6.93 -10.48 -20.99
CA ARG A 197 6.65 -11.47 -22.04
C ARG A 197 5.61 -12.49 -21.57
N ALA A 198 5.74 -13.01 -20.35
CA ALA A 198 4.80 -13.97 -19.79
C ALA A 198 3.39 -13.37 -19.58
N LEU A 199 3.29 -12.10 -19.18
CA LEU A 199 2.02 -11.38 -19.07
C LEU A 199 1.32 -11.26 -20.44
N LYS A 200 2.07 -11.04 -21.52
CA LYS A 200 1.52 -10.88 -22.87
C LYS A 200 1.11 -12.19 -23.51
N SER A 201 1.87 -13.27 -23.31
CA SER A 201 1.58 -14.53 -23.98
C SER A 201 0.53 -15.33 -23.22
N LEU A 202 0.61 -15.40 -21.89
CA LEU A 202 -0.13 -16.29 -20.95
C LEU A 202 -0.06 -17.80 -21.29
N GLU A 203 0.01 -18.15 -22.57
CA GLU A 203 0.34 -19.43 -23.15
C GLU A 203 1.87 -19.56 -23.26
N GLY A 204 2.40 -20.68 -22.78
CA GLY A 204 3.84 -21.01 -22.89
C GLY A 204 4.77 -20.31 -21.88
N GLY A 205 4.24 -19.55 -20.92
CA GLY A 205 5.04 -19.02 -19.82
C GLY A 205 5.59 -20.15 -18.93
N GLU A 206 6.85 -20.03 -18.49
CA GLU A 206 7.40 -20.99 -17.53
C GLU A 206 6.56 -20.98 -16.25
N PRO A 207 6.18 -22.14 -15.68
CA PRO A 207 5.30 -22.21 -14.51
C PRO A 207 5.76 -21.33 -13.35
N LYS A 208 7.08 -21.27 -13.09
CA LYS A 208 7.67 -20.43 -12.04
C LYS A 208 7.42 -18.94 -12.25
N ILE A 209 7.46 -18.48 -13.50
CA ILE A 209 7.21 -17.07 -13.86
C ILE A 209 5.72 -16.74 -13.67
N LEU A 210 4.82 -17.63 -14.09
CA LEU A 210 3.38 -17.44 -13.91
C LEU A 210 3.00 -17.44 -12.42
N GLU A 211 3.63 -18.30 -11.62
CA GLU A 211 3.48 -18.32 -10.16
C GLU A 211 4.05 -17.05 -9.51
N GLU A 212 5.16 -16.50 -10.00
CA GLU A 212 5.66 -15.20 -9.56
C GLU A 212 4.67 -14.07 -9.86
N LEU A 213 4.16 -13.99 -11.08
CA LEU A 213 3.16 -12.99 -11.47
C LEU A 213 1.86 -13.13 -10.67
N GLN A 214 1.46 -14.35 -10.32
CA GLN A 214 0.34 -14.59 -9.41
C GLN A 214 0.65 -14.07 -7.99
N ARG A 215 1.83 -14.40 -7.44
CA ARG A 215 2.25 -13.92 -6.11
C ARG A 215 2.34 -12.40 -6.05
N ARG A 216 2.69 -11.74 -7.15
CA ARG A 216 2.72 -10.27 -7.27
C ARG A 216 1.34 -9.65 -7.52
N GLY A 217 0.31 -10.48 -7.72
CA GLY A 217 -1.07 -10.05 -7.91
C GLY A 217 -1.43 -9.64 -9.33
N TYR A 218 -0.56 -9.86 -10.33
CA TYR A 218 -0.88 -9.56 -11.73
C TYR A 218 -1.78 -10.63 -12.36
N LEU A 219 -1.64 -11.88 -11.92
CA LEU A 219 -2.44 -13.00 -12.41
C LEU A 219 -3.26 -13.62 -11.28
N GLU A 220 -4.38 -14.24 -11.67
CA GLU A 220 -5.17 -15.12 -10.82
C GLU A 220 -5.16 -16.54 -11.37
N LYS A 221 -5.26 -17.53 -10.49
CA LYS A 221 -5.30 -18.95 -10.86
C LYS A 221 -6.72 -19.47 -10.75
N ILE A 222 -7.34 -19.76 -11.90
CA ILE A 222 -8.68 -20.38 -11.97
C ILE A 222 -8.51 -21.84 -12.39
N GLY A 223 -8.65 -22.74 -11.43
CA GLY A 223 -8.38 -24.16 -11.62
C GLY A 223 -6.91 -24.40 -11.99
N LYS A 224 -6.66 -24.85 -13.23
CA LYS A 224 -5.31 -25.11 -13.75
C LYS A 224 -4.76 -24.00 -14.66
N LYS A 225 -5.53 -22.94 -14.89
CA LYS A 225 -5.16 -21.86 -15.83
C LYS A 225 -4.89 -20.57 -15.08
N PHE A 226 -3.94 -19.79 -15.58
CA PHE A 226 -3.73 -18.41 -15.16
C PHE A 226 -4.55 -17.47 -16.03
N LYS A 227 -5.05 -16.40 -15.44
CA LYS A 227 -5.75 -15.30 -16.13
C LYS A 227 -5.25 -13.95 -15.61
N PRO A 228 -5.38 -12.87 -16.40
CA PRO A 228 -5.21 -11.52 -15.90
C PRO A 228 -6.06 -11.30 -14.65
N SER A 229 -5.45 -10.71 -13.62
CA SER A 229 -6.20 -10.25 -12.45
C SER A 229 -6.97 -8.96 -12.78
N LYS A 230 -7.96 -8.64 -11.95
CA LYS A 230 -8.63 -7.33 -12.00
C LYS A 230 -7.64 -6.16 -11.83
N SER A 231 -6.64 -6.32 -10.97
CA SER A 231 -5.60 -5.31 -10.76
C SER A 231 -4.85 -5.05 -12.06
N LEU A 232 -4.39 -6.09 -12.77
CA LEU A 232 -3.71 -5.94 -14.06
C LEU A 232 -4.58 -5.22 -15.10
N GLU A 233 -5.87 -5.58 -15.21
CA GLU A 233 -6.80 -4.90 -16.13
C GLU A 233 -6.97 -3.40 -15.85
N ILE A 234 -6.87 -3.00 -14.57
CA ILE A 234 -6.88 -1.58 -14.18
C ILE A 234 -5.54 -0.95 -14.52
N LEU A 235 -4.42 -1.58 -14.19
CA LEU A 235 -3.08 -1.06 -14.46
C LEU A 235 -2.88 -0.80 -15.96
N GLU A 236 -3.28 -1.71 -16.83
CA GLU A 236 -3.14 -1.55 -18.29
C GLU A 236 -3.99 -0.39 -18.86
N LYS A 237 -5.02 0.07 -18.14
CA LYS A 237 -5.83 1.23 -18.52
C LYS A 237 -5.22 2.56 -18.10
N PHE A 238 -4.40 2.57 -17.05
CA PHE A 238 -3.92 3.80 -16.42
C PHE A 238 -2.42 4.01 -16.52
N PHE A 239 -1.65 2.94 -16.69
CA PHE A 239 -0.20 2.99 -16.73
C PHE A 239 0.35 2.27 -17.95
N GLU A 240 1.46 2.78 -18.45
CA GLU A 240 2.25 2.10 -19.46
C GLU A 240 3.18 1.08 -18.78
N ILE A 241 2.90 -0.21 -19.01
CA ILE A 241 3.72 -1.30 -18.46
C ILE A 241 4.85 -1.63 -19.45
N LYS A 242 6.08 -1.27 -19.09
CA LYS A 242 7.27 -1.38 -19.95
C LYS A 242 8.28 -2.39 -19.43
N LYS A 243 9.20 -2.79 -20.31
CA LYS A 243 10.39 -3.54 -19.89
C LYS A 243 11.32 -2.60 -19.12
N LYS A 244 11.92 -3.11 -18.06
CA LYS A 244 13.07 -2.49 -17.41
C LYS A 244 14.26 -2.53 -18.37
N GLU A 245 14.90 -1.40 -18.61
CA GLU A 245 16.17 -1.36 -19.35
C GLU A 245 17.29 -1.88 -18.42
N GLU A 246 18.16 -2.75 -18.94
CA GLU A 246 19.37 -3.15 -18.22
C GLU A 246 20.35 -1.98 -18.23
N VAL A 247 20.84 -1.59 -17.04
CA VAL A 247 21.85 -0.53 -16.85
C VAL A 247 23.22 -1.17 -16.71
#